data_AF-A0A1F4XHU5-F1
#
_entry.id   AF-A0A1F4XHU5-F1
#
_cell.length_a   1.000
_cell.length_b   1.000
_cell.length_c   1.000
_cell.angle_alpha   90.00
_cell.angle_beta   90.00
_cell.angle_gamma   90.00
#
_symmetry.space_group_name_H-M   'P 1'
#
loop_
_entity.id
_entity.type
_entity.pdbx_description
1 polymer ?
#
loop_
_entity_poly.entity_id
_entity_poly.type
_entity_poly.pdbx_seq_one_letter_code
_entity_poly.pdbx_strand_id
1 'polypeptide(L)' 'MEEKEKRVALKIFFDGKWKEITYEELCLSNNLAQEALVTLLVKKKLIDPKELMEMIAKIRKERYKTPEDRKE' A
#
# COMPACT_ATOMS: atom_id res chain seq x y z
N MET A 1 -30.80 9.84 -2.69
CA MET A 1 -29.44 9.33 -2.93
C MET A 1 -28.56 9.96 -1.87
N GLU A 2 -28.18 9.21 -0.83
CA GLU A 2 -27.25 9.73 0.18
C GLU A 2 -25.88 9.92 -0.48
N GLU A 3 -25.41 11.16 -0.54
CA GLU A 3 -24.01 11.44 -0.84
C GLU A 3 -23.17 10.76 0.25
N LYS A 4 -22.49 9.67 -0.09
CA LYS A 4 -21.43 9.12 0.76
C LYS A 4 -20.39 10.22 0.94
N GLU A 5 -20.37 10.83 2.11
CA GLU A 5 -19.35 11.81 2.49
C GLU A 5 -17.97 11.25 2.13
N LYS A 6 -17.29 11.91 1.19
CA LYS A 6 -15.94 11.55 0.79
C LYS A 6 -15.04 11.70 2.01
N ARG A 7 -14.66 10.58 2.62
CA ARG A 7 -13.74 10.56 3.75
C ARG A 7 -12.36 10.99 3.27
N VAL A 8 -12.03 12.25 3.51
CA VAL A 8 -10.70 12.81 3.26
C VAL A 8 -9.71 12.10 4.18
N ALA A 9 -8.69 11.47 3.59
CA ALA A 9 -7.63 10.77 4.30
C ALA A 9 -6.43 11.67 4.57
N LEU A 10 -6.12 12.57 3.63
CA LEU A 10 -4.92 13.40 3.68
C LEU A 10 -5.17 14.74 2.97
N LYS A 11 -4.58 15.81 3.47
CA LYS A 11 -4.42 17.07 2.75
C LYS A 11 -2.95 17.27 2.44
N ILE A 12 -2.61 17.44 1.16
CA ILE A 12 -1.24 17.69 0.73
C ILE A 12 -1.14 19.06 0.06
N PHE A 13 -0.01 19.72 0.24
CA PHE A 13 0.34 20.91 -0.53
C PHE A 13 1.29 20.47 -1.66
N PHE A 14 0.83 20.56 -2.90
CA PHE A 14 1.59 20.17 -4.07
C PHE A 14 1.32 21.15 -5.21
N ASP A 15 2.38 21.55 -5.92
CA ASP A 15 2.30 22.52 -7.03
C ASP A 15 1.57 23.83 -6.64
N GLY A 16 1.89 24.36 -5.46
CA GLY A 16 1.30 25.59 -4.95
C GLY A 16 -0.17 25.51 -4.53
N LYS A 17 -0.79 24.31 -4.55
CA LYS A 17 -2.20 24.11 -4.19
C LYS A 17 -2.38 23.08 -3.09
N TRP A 18 -3.35 23.32 -2.23
CA TRP A 18 -3.85 22.31 -1.29
C TRP A 18 -4.78 21.35 -2.04
N LYS A 19 -4.49 20.06 -1.95
CA LYS A 19 -5.33 18.99 -2.50
C LYS A 19 -5.78 18.07 -1.38
N GLU A 20 -7.08 17.86 -1.30
CA GLU A 20 -7.66 16.82 -0.44
C GLU A 20 -7.61 15.50 -1.20
N ILE A 21 -7.13 14.45 -0.53
CA ILE A 21 -7.05 13.10 -1.08
C ILE A 21 -7.95 12.21 -0.22
N THR A 22 -8.88 11.54 -0.88
CA THR A 22 -9.77 10.55 -0.26
C THR A 22 -9.02 9.26 0.06
N TYR A 23 -9.56 8.44 0.97
CA TYR A 23 -8.99 7.11 1.24
C TYR A 23 -8.88 6.25 -0.01
N GLU A 24 -9.87 6.31 -0.90
CA GLU A 24 -9.89 5.54 -2.14
C GLU A 24 -8.75 5.99 -3.08
N GLU A 25 -8.60 7.29 -3.30
CA GLU A 25 -7.51 7.84 -4.11
C GLU A 25 -6.14 7.51 -3.52
N LEU A 26 -6.01 7.54 -2.18
CA LEU A 26 -4.77 7.19 -1.50
C LEU A 26 -4.43 5.70 -1.70
N CYS A 27 -5.40 4.81 -1.52
CA CYS A 27 -5.22 3.37 -1.75
C CYS A 27 -4.83 3.07 -3.20
N LEU A 28 -5.52 3.67 -4.17
CA LEU A 28 -5.21 3.51 -5.59
C LEU A 28 -3.79 4.02 -5.92
N SER A 29 -3.45 5.22 -5.44
CA SER A 29 -2.12 5.80 -5.65
C SER A 29 -1.01 4.95 -5.04
N ASN A 30 -1.22 4.41 -3.83
CA ASN A 30 -0.23 3.57 -3.16
C ASN A 30 -0.03 2.24 -3.90
N ASN A 31 -1.10 1.59 -4.34
CA ASN A 31 -1.02 0.34 -5.11
C ASN A 31 -0.27 0.55 -6.43
N LEU A 32 -0.60 1.62 -7.17
CA LEU A 32 0.07 1.95 -8.44
C LEU A 32 1.55 2.26 -8.24
N ALA A 33 1.90 3.07 -7.23
CA ALA A 33 3.28 3.41 -6.94
C ALA A 33 4.10 2.17 -6.54
N GLN A 34 3.53 1.29 -5.71
CA GLN A 34 4.17 0.06 -5.29
C GLN A 34 4.38 -0.91 -6.47
N GLU A 35 3.37 -1.08 -7.33
CA GLU A 35 3.48 -1.90 -8.54
C GLU A 35 4.58 -1.39 -9.48
N ALA A 36 4.58 -0.08 -9.75
CA ALA A 36 5.59 0.54 -10.61
C ALA A 36 7.01 0.37 -10.05
N LEU A 37 7.19 0.58 -8.74
CA LEU A 37 8.46 0.41 -8.06
C LEU A 37 8.96 -1.04 -8.14
N VAL A 38 8.13 -2.01 -7.74
CA VAL A 38 8.48 -3.44 -7.79
C VAL A 38 8.83 -3.86 -9.21
N THR A 39 8.04 -3.45 -10.20
CA THR A 39 8.28 -3.74 -11.61
C THR A 39 9.63 -3.21 -12.08
N LEU A 40 9.98 -1.98 -11.70
CA LEU A 40 11.26 -1.37 -12.06
C LEU A 40 12.45 -2.12 -11.44
N LEU A 41 12.35 -2.49 -10.17
CA LEU A 41 13.40 -3.21 -9.44
C LEU A 41 13.63 -4.61 -10.02
N VAL A 42 12.56 -5.34 -10.35
CA VAL A 42 12.64 -6.65 -11.03
C VAL A 42 13.26 -6.50 -12.42
N LYS A 43 12.80 -5.52 -13.22
CA LYS A 43 13.36 -5.28 -14.57
C LYS A 43 14.84 -4.94 -14.54
N LYS A 44 15.29 -4.21 -13.52
CA LYS A 44 16.71 -3.89 -13.28
C LYS A 44 17.49 -5.03 -12.63
N LYS A 45 16.86 -6.18 -12.36
CA LYS A 45 17.45 -7.35 -11.69
C LYS A 45 18.05 -7.02 -10.31
N LEU A 46 17.47 -6.04 -9.62
CA LEU A 46 17.89 -5.63 -8.28
C LEU A 46 17.23 -6.48 -7.18
N ILE A 47 16.09 -7.10 -7.49
CA ILE A 47 15.38 -8.02 -6.60
C ILE A 47 14.94 -9.25 -7.39
N ASP A 48 14.94 -10.43 -6.75
CA ASP A 48 14.34 -11.63 -7.30
C ASP A 48 12.83 -11.68 -6.99
N PRO A 49 11.96 -11.96 -7.99
CA PRO A 49 10.52 -12.01 -7.76
C PRO A 49 10.07 -13.07 -6.73
N LYS A 50 10.76 -14.22 -6.63
CA LYS A 50 10.38 -15.27 -5.68
C LYS A 50 10.73 -14.85 -4.27
N GLU A 51 11.93 -14.31 -4.06
CA GLU A 51 12.36 -13.79 -2.75
C GLU A 51 11.41 -12.69 -2.25
N LEU A 52 10.97 -11.80 -3.16
CA LEU A 52 9.97 -10.78 -2.82
C LEU A 52 8.65 -11.41 -2.33
N MET A 53 8.15 -12.44 -3.02
CA MET A 53 6.90 -13.12 -2.63
C MET A 53 7.03 -13.86 -1.30
N GLU A 54 8.16 -14.50 -1.04
CA GLU A 54 8.47 -15.14 0.24
C GLU A 54 8.51 -14.12 1.38
N MET A 55 9.14 -12.96 1.15
CA MET A 55 9.17 -11.87 2.12
C MET A 55 7.78 -11.31 2.40
N ILE A 56 6.94 -11.13 1.36
CA ILE A 56 5.55 -10.70 1.54
C ILE A 56 4.78 -11.71 2.39
N ALA A 57 4.92 -13.01 2.12
CA ALA A 57 4.27 -14.06 2.89
C ALA A 57 4.75 -14.08 4.36
N LYS A 58 6.05 -13.93 4.59
CA LYS A 58 6.64 -13.83 5.93
C LYS A 58 6.09 -12.63 6.70
N ILE A 59 6.12 -11.43 6.11
CA ILE A 59 5.62 -10.21 6.75
C ILE A 59 4.12 -10.33 7.05
N ARG A 60 3.34 -10.93 6.14
CA ARG A 60 1.92 -11.19 6.39
C ARG A 60 1.74 -12.09 7.62
N LYS A 61 2.47 -13.20 7.69
CA LYS A 61 2.43 -14.10 8.84
C LYS A 61 2.87 -13.42 10.13
N GLU A 62 3.82 -12.49 10.10
CA GLU A 62 4.30 -11.80 11.30
C GLU A 62 3.35 -10.70 11.79
N ARG A 63 2.79 -9.91 10.86
CA ARG A 63 1.95 -8.75 11.19
C ARG A 63 0.48 -9.08 11.40
N TYR A 64 -0.02 -10.12 10.74
CA TYR A 64 -1.43 -10.54 10.83
C TYR A 64 -1.63 -11.74 11.75
N LYS A 65 -0.61 -12.16 12.53
CA LYS A 65 -0.82 -13.04 13.69
C LYS A 65 -1.87 -12.39 14.59
N THR A 66 -3.06 -12.97 14.66
CA THR A 66 -4.09 -12.52 15.59
C THR A 66 -3.66 -12.90 17.01
N PRO A 67 -4.22 -12.26 18.07
CA PRO A 67 -3.97 -12.67 19.45
C PRO A 67 -4.27 -14.15 19.74
N GLU A 68 -5.07 -14.80 18.89
CA GLU A 68 -5.44 -16.22 18.97
C GLU A 68 -4.27 -17.16 18.59
N ASP A 69 -3.33 -16.71 17.75
CA ASP A 69 -2.15 -17.49 17.32
C ASP A 69 -1.02 -17.55 18.38
N ARG A 70 -1.25 -17.01 19.59
CA ARG A 70 -0.26 -16.95 20.68
C ARG A 70 -0.53 -17.98 21.80
N LYS A 71 -1.47 -18.89 21.62
CA LYS A 71 -1.79 -19.96 22.57
C LYS A 71 -1.31 -21.32 22.06
N GLU A 72 0.00 -21.54 22.08
CA GLU A 72 0.61 -22.88 22.09
C GLU A 72 1.74 -22.92 23.11
#